data_AF-A0A0G1HQU3-F1
#
_entry.id   AF-A0A0G1HQU3-F1
#
_cell.length_a   1.000
_cell.length_b   1.000
_cell.length_c   1.000
_cell.angle_alpha   90.00
_cell.angle_beta   90.00
_cell.angle_gamma   90.00
#
_symmetry.space_group_name_H-M   'P 1'
#
loop_
_entity.id
_entity.type
_entity.pdbx_description
1 polymer ?
#
loop_
_entity_poly.entity_id
_entity_poly.type
_entity_poly.pdbx_seq_one_letter_code
_entity_poly.pdbx_strand_id
1 'polypeptide(L)'
;IPRVHQAVLGNCGSVITFRIGGEDAVKMKPEFAPLFDIKDMINLAVGEIYIKMTIDGESYDPFSAETLRVLPPTHPSYLDEIIAASRRKYSIPKDAAAKLIAEEEATIIRSAEEKAIIERKAKRKEGVGEKGKNVEKTETVEERETAEAIEDKGEEPTKKPKAKSSHEAEPMI
;
A
#
# COMPACT_ATOMS: atom_id res chain seq x y z
N ILE A 1 2.28 -20.58 7.86
CA ILE A 1 1.20 -21.39 7.23
C ILE A 1 1.86 -22.40 6.28
N PRO A 2 1.92 -23.70 6.63
CA PRO A 2 2.65 -24.72 5.87
C PRO A 2 2.14 -24.93 4.44
N ARG A 3 0.84 -24.73 4.20
CA ARG A 3 0.20 -24.94 2.89
C ARG A 3 0.69 -23.98 1.80
N VAL A 4 1.01 -22.74 2.17
CA VAL A 4 1.45 -21.73 1.19
C VAL A 4 2.86 -22.04 0.69
N HIS A 5 3.74 -22.51 1.58
CA HIS A 5 5.13 -22.84 1.21
C HIS A 5 5.21 -23.95 0.15
N GLN A 6 4.43 -25.03 0.33
CA GLN A 6 4.34 -26.12 -0.63
C GLN A 6 3.75 -25.66 -1.97
N ALA A 7 2.74 -24.79 -1.93
CA ALA A 7 2.13 -24.24 -3.14
C ALA A 7 3.09 -23.32 -3.92
N VAL A 8 3.99 -22.61 -3.24
CA VAL A 8 4.99 -21.77 -3.91
C VAL A 8 6.08 -22.65 -4.51
N LEU A 9 6.69 -23.56 -3.74
CA LEU A 9 7.76 -24.43 -4.23
C LEU A 9 7.31 -25.33 -5.39
N GLY A 10 6.09 -25.87 -5.34
CA GLY A 10 5.57 -26.72 -6.42
C GLY A 10 5.28 -25.99 -7.74
N ASN A 11 5.16 -24.66 -7.73
CA ASN A 11 4.92 -23.84 -8.93
C ASN A 11 6.18 -23.13 -9.43
N CYS A 12 7.26 -23.14 -8.66
CA CYS A 12 8.52 -22.50 -9.05
C CYS A 12 9.32 -23.44 -9.97
N GLY A 13 9.40 -23.12 -11.26
CA GLY A 13 10.22 -23.86 -12.23
C GLY A 13 11.73 -23.62 -12.08
N SER A 14 12.16 -22.67 -11.26
CA SER A 14 13.56 -22.42 -10.95
C SER A 14 13.72 -21.92 -9.52
N VAL A 15 14.69 -22.47 -8.80
CA VAL A 15 15.00 -22.16 -7.41
C VAL A 15 16.48 -21.88 -7.28
N ILE A 16 16.79 -20.75 -6.67
CA ILE A 16 18.15 -20.31 -6.36
C ILE A 16 18.27 -20.22 -4.84
N THR A 17 19.25 -20.90 -4.28
CA THR A 17 19.48 -20.99 -2.84
C THR A 17 20.89 -20.52 -2.51
N PHE A 18 20.97 -19.47 -1.71
CA PHE A 18 22.19 -19.04 -1.04
C PHE A 18 22.41 -19.87 0.22
N ARG A 19 23.44 -19.54 1.00
CA ARG A 19 23.61 -20.10 2.34
C ARG A 19 22.34 -19.88 3.18
N ILE A 20 21.77 -20.97 3.68
CA ILE A 20 20.54 -20.97 4.50
C ILE A 20 20.77 -21.68 5.84
N GLY A 21 19.86 -21.41 6.80
CA GLY A 21 19.87 -22.07 8.11
C GLY A 21 19.39 -23.52 8.04
N GLY A 22 19.69 -24.31 9.08
CA GLY A 22 19.38 -25.74 9.09
C GLY A 22 17.88 -26.07 9.00
N GLU A 23 17.01 -25.25 9.58
CA GLU A 23 15.56 -25.47 9.50
C GLU A 23 15.02 -25.30 8.07
N ASP A 24 15.54 -24.33 7.33
CA ASP A 24 15.12 -24.07 5.95
C ASP A 24 15.79 -25.04 4.97
N ALA A 25 17.02 -25.48 5.25
CA ALA A 25 17.71 -26.49 4.46
C ALA A 25 16.96 -27.84 4.45
N VAL A 26 16.33 -28.21 5.57
CA VAL A 26 15.47 -29.42 5.63
C VAL A 26 14.27 -29.31 4.70
N LYS A 27 13.66 -28.11 4.61
CA LYS A 27 12.50 -27.86 3.74
C LYS A 27 12.89 -27.83 2.27
N MET A 28 14.10 -27.36 1.95
CA MET A 28 14.61 -27.25 0.59
C MET A 28 15.24 -28.55 0.07
N LYS A 29 15.66 -29.48 0.94
CA LYS A 29 16.25 -30.78 0.56
C LYS A 29 15.50 -31.53 -0.56
N PRO A 30 14.17 -31.64 -0.56
CA PRO A 30 13.45 -32.37 -1.61
C PRO A 30 13.68 -31.81 -3.01
N GLU A 31 13.92 -30.51 -3.15
CA GLU A 31 14.14 -29.88 -4.45
C GLU A 31 15.52 -30.18 -5.02
N PHE A 32 16.53 -30.30 -4.16
CA PHE A 32 17.92 -30.47 -4.55
C PHE A 32 18.43 -31.93 -4.46
N ALA A 33 17.59 -32.84 -3.97
CA ALA A 33 17.88 -34.26 -3.95
C ALA A 33 17.92 -34.83 -5.38
N PRO A 34 18.82 -35.79 -5.66
CA PRO A 34 19.73 -36.47 -4.73
C PRO A 34 21.13 -35.83 -4.61
N LEU A 35 21.41 -34.76 -5.36
CA LEU A 35 22.77 -34.24 -5.52
C LEU A 35 23.29 -33.47 -4.31
N PHE A 36 22.44 -32.70 -3.64
CA PHE A 36 22.81 -31.90 -2.48
C PHE A 36 22.08 -32.34 -1.22
N ASP A 37 22.79 -32.33 -0.10
CA ASP A 37 22.22 -32.56 1.22
C ASP A 37 22.11 -31.27 2.03
N ILE A 38 21.43 -31.35 3.17
CA ILE A 38 21.21 -30.25 4.10
C ILE A 38 22.54 -29.57 4.51
N LYS A 39 23.59 -30.37 4.70
CA LYS A 39 24.91 -29.87 5.12
C LYS A 39 25.53 -28.95 4.07
N ASP A 40 25.34 -29.26 2.79
CA ASP A 40 25.93 -28.50 1.70
C ASP A 40 25.31 -27.11 1.62
N MET A 41 24.00 -27.00 1.83
CA MET A 41 23.28 -25.72 1.84
C MET A 41 23.67 -24.82 3.02
N ILE A 42 23.98 -25.41 4.17
CA ILE A 42 24.41 -24.68 5.38
C ILE A 42 25.85 -24.18 5.24
N ASN A 43 26.68 -24.91 4.50
CA ASN A 43 28.12 -24.70 4.42
C ASN A 43 28.59 -24.00 3.14
N LEU A 44 27.67 -23.44 2.34
CA LEU A 44 27.97 -22.59 1.17
C LEU A 44 28.87 -21.40 1.55
N ALA A 45 29.89 -21.12 0.73
CA ALA A 45 30.75 -19.96 0.91
C ALA A 45 30.04 -18.66 0.46
N VAL A 46 30.67 -17.52 0.76
CA VAL A 46 30.15 -16.21 0.37
C VAL A 46 30.25 -16.06 -1.15
N GLY A 47 29.09 -15.90 -1.80
CA GLY A 47 29.00 -15.77 -3.26
C GLY A 47 28.77 -17.09 -3.99
N GLU A 48 28.75 -18.22 -3.31
CA GLU A 48 28.33 -19.50 -3.89
C GLU A 48 26.82 -19.69 -3.72
N ILE A 49 26.20 -20.33 -4.71
CA ILE A 49 24.77 -20.62 -4.75
C ILE A 49 24.53 -22.02 -5.32
N TYR A 50 23.43 -22.64 -4.90
CA TYR A 50 22.85 -23.79 -5.58
C TYR A 50 21.64 -23.38 -6.38
N ILE A 51 21.56 -23.89 -7.60
CA ILE A 51 20.49 -23.58 -8.54
C ILE A 51 19.92 -24.87 -9.09
N LYS A 52 18.59 -24.94 -9.11
CA LYS A 52 17.83 -25.84 -9.96
C LYS A 52 17.01 -24.98 -10.89
N MET A 53 17.16 -25.14 -12.20
CA MET A 53 16.43 -24.33 -13.15
C MET A 53 15.96 -25.14 -14.34
N THR A 54 14.91 -24.62 -14.98
CA THR A 54 14.42 -25.13 -16.25
C THR A 54 15.12 -24.34 -17.35
N ILE A 55 15.82 -25.02 -18.26
CA ILE A 55 16.46 -24.41 -19.42
C ILE A 55 15.75 -24.96 -20.65
N ASP A 56 15.28 -24.07 -21.53
CA ASP A 56 14.55 -24.42 -22.76
C ASP A 56 13.35 -25.36 -22.56
N GLY A 57 12.69 -25.28 -21.39
CA GLY A 57 11.52 -26.08 -21.05
C GLY A 57 11.84 -27.45 -20.44
N GLU A 58 13.11 -27.83 -20.33
CA GLU A 58 13.55 -29.04 -19.65
C GLU A 58 14.08 -28.71 -18.25
N SER A 59 13.68 -29.50 -17.25
CA SER A 59 14.20 -29.37 -15.89
C SER A 59 15.59 -29.97 -15.81
N TYR A 60 16.58 -29.17 -15.46
CA TYR A 60 17.95 -29.64 -15.26
C TYR A 60 18.20 -30.04 -13.81
N ASP A 61 19.15 -30.95 -13.66
CA ASP A 61 19.66 -31.33 -12.35
C ASP A 61 20.26 -30.12 -11.63
N PRO A 62 20.11 -30.05 -10.29
CA PRO A 62 20.70 -28.99 -9.52
C PRO A 62 22.23 -28.90 -9.69
N PHE A 63 22.76 -27.68 -9.83
CA PHE A 63 24.19 -27.42 -9.94
C PHE A 63 24.64 -26.24 -9.08
N SER A 64 25.94 -26.16 -8.79
CA SER A 64 26.55 -25.04 -8.10
C SER A 64 26.91 -23.90 -9.08
N ALA A 65 26.74 -22.67 -8.63
CA ALA A 65 27.17 -21.49 -9.36
C ALA A 65 27.79 -20.47 -8.40
N GLU A 66 28.52 -19.52 -8.98
CA GLU A 66 29.06 -18.36 -8.26
C GLU A 66 28.34 -17.09 -8.71
N THR A 67 28.13 -16.17 -7.78
CA THR A 67 27.56 -14.86 -8.07
C THR A 67 28.57 -13.97 -8.76
N LEU A 68 28.03 -13.01 -9.52
CA LEU A 68 28.86 -11.99 -10.14
C LEU A 68 29.54 -11.14 -9.06
N ARG A 69 30.87 -11.03 -9.15
CA ARG A 69 31.63 -10.07 -8.35
C ARG A 69 31.38 -8.67 -8.89
N VAL A 70 30.54 -7.90 -8.20
CA VAL A 70 30.31 -6.49 -8.53
C VAL A 70 31.56 -5.71 -8.16
N LEU A 71 32.37 -5.42 -9.18
CA LEU A 71 33.51 -4.54 -9.05
C LEU A 71 33.02 -3.08 -8.94
N PRO A 72 33.75 -2.23 -8.20
CA PRO A 72 33.42 -0.81 -8.17
C PRO A 72 33.44 -0.26 -9.61
N PRO A 73 32.51 0.64 -9.95
CA PRO A 73 32.47 1.25 -11.27
C PRO A 73 33.82 1.93 -11.55
N THR A 74 34.32 1.73 -12.76
CA THR A 74 35.56 2.37 -13.23
C THR A 74 35.37 3.85 -13.54
N HIS A 75 34.12 4.31 -13.64
CA HIS A 75 33.76 5.69 -13.95
C HIS A 75 33.42 6.48 -12.68
N PRO A 76 33.65 7.81 -12.69
CA PRO A 76 33.23 8.67 -11.59
C PRO A 76 31.70 8.66 -11.45
N SER A 77 31.23 8.78 -10.21
CA SER A 77 29.80 8.93 -9.93
C SER A 77 29.33 10.34 -10.27
N TYR A 78 28.34 10.46 -11.15
CA TYR A 78 27.70 11.73 -11.51
C TYR A 78 26.44 12.01 -10.67
N LEU A 79 26.31 11.38 -9.50
CA LEU A 79 25.12 11.46 -8.67
C LEU A 79 24.72 12.92 -8.38
N ASP A 80 25.67 13.74 -7.94
CA ASP A 80 25.40 15.14 -7.58
C ASP A 80 25.02 15.99 -8.80
N GLU A 81 25.66 15.75 -9.94
CA GLU A 81 25.35 16.43 -11.21
C GLU A 81 23.95 16.08 -11.71
N ILE A 82 23.57 14.80 -11.64
CA ILE A 82 22.25 14.31 -12.03
C ILE A 82 21.17 14.91 -11.12
N ILE A 83 21.39 14.94 -9.80
CA ILE A 83 20.45 15.55 -8.85
C ILE A 83 20.32 17.05 -9.11
N ALA A 84 21.43 17.76 -9.33
CA ALA A 84 21.40 19.20 -9.63
C ALA A 84 20.70 19.51 -10.95
N ALA A 85 20.96 18.74 -12.00
CA ALA A 85 20.31 18.88 -13.31
C ALA A 85 18.80 18.59 -13.22
N SER A 86 18.42 17.54 -12.51
CA SER A 86 17.01 17.19 -12.26
C SER A 86 16.28 18.29 -11.50
N ARG A 87 16.87 18.79 -10.41
CA ARG A 87 16.30 19.90 -9.62
C ARG A 87 16.18 21.19 -10.43
N ARG A 88 17.14 21.48 -11.33
CA ARG A 88 17.07 22.66 -12.20
C ARG A 88 15.93 22.58 -13.21
N LYS A 89 15.67 21.39 -13.76
CA LYS A 89 14.72 21.21 -14.87
C LYS A 89 13.29 20.91 -14.39
N TYR A 90 13.16 20.21 -13.27
CA TYR A 90 11.87 19.66 -12.82
C TYR A 90 11.49 20.06 -11.39
N SER A 91 12.28 20.88 -10.71
CA SER A 91 11.92 21.37 -9.37
C SER A 91 11.78 22.88 -9.36
N ILE A 92 10.83 23.36 -8.56
CA ILE A 92 10.62 24.77 -8.25
C ILE A 92 10.98 24.96 -6.78
N PRO A 93 11.70 26.02 -6.40
CA PRO A 93 11.99 26.29 -5.00
C PRO A 93 10.68 26.48 -4.22
N LYS A 94 10.64 25.96 -2.98
CA LYS A 94 9.44 25.90 -2.13
C LYS A 94 8.68 27.23 -2.07
N ASP A 95 9.41 28.34 -1.92
CA ASP A 95 8.79 29.66 -1.79
C ASP A 95 8.15 30.16 -3.09
N ALA A 96 8.74 29.82 -4.24
CA ALA A 96 8.16 30.17 -5.54
C ALA A 96 6.94 29.27 -5.85
N ALA A 97 7.01 27.99 -5.48
CA ALA A 97 5.87 27.07 -5.61
C ALA A 97 4.69 27.54 -4.74
N ALA A 98 4.92 27.94 -3.49
CA ALA A 98 3.87 28.43 -2.60
C ALA A 98 3.19 29.69 -3.12
N LYS A 99 3.95 30.63 -3.72
CA LYS A 99 3.39 31.84 -4.34
C LYS A 99 2.54 31.51 -5.57
N LEU A 100 3.04 30.65 -6.46
CA LEU A 100 2.30 30.21 -7.64
C LEU A 100 0.98 29.50 -7.25
N ILE A 101 1.02 28.64 -6.24
CA ILE A 101 -0.18 27.97 -5.71
C ILE A 101 -1.16 29.00 -5.15
N ALA A 102 -0.70 29.97 -4.34
CA ALA A 102 -1.56 31.00 -3.78
C ALA A 102 -2.18 31.92 -4.85
N GLU A 103 -1.43 32.26 -5.90
CA GLU A 103 -1.92 33.05 -7.04
C GLU A 103 -2.95 32.28 -7.89
N GLU A 104 -2.72 30.98 -8.12
CA GLU A 104 -3.68 30.09 -8.79
C GLU A 104 -4.96 29.91 -7.95
N GLU A 105 -4.84 29.66 -6.65
CA GLU A 105 -5.97 29.56 -5.72
C GLU A 105 -6.81 30.84 -5.71
N ALA A 106 -6.17 32.02 -5.64
CA ALA A 106 -6.86 33.30 -5.70
C ALA A 106 -7.61 33.51 -7.03
N THR A 107 -7.02 33.07 -8.14
CA THR A 107 -7.65 33.16 -9.47
C THR A 107 -8.86 32.23 -9.58
N ILE A 108 -8.77 31.02 -9.02
CA ILE A 108 -9.88 30.07 -8.98
C ILE A 108 -11.03 30.62 -8.13
N ILE A 109 -10.75 31.14 -6.93
CA ILE A 109 -11.77 31.70 -6.03
C ILE A 109 -12.48 32.90 -6.70
N ARG A 110 -11.72 33.84 -7.26
CA ARG A 110 -12.28 35.00 -7.97
C ARG A 110 -13.18 34.57 -9.14
N SER A 111 -12.75 33.59 -9.92
CA SER A 111 -13.56 33.07 -11.02
C SER A 111 -14.84 32.35 -10.56
N ALA A 112 -14.82 31.70 -9.38
CA ALA A 112 -15.98 31.06 -8.77
C ALA A 112 -16.98 32.09 -8.21
N GLU A 113 -16.48 33.14 -7.56
CA GLU A 113 -17.29 34.26 -7.05
C GLU A 113 -17.95 35.05 -8.18
N GLU A 114 -17.20 35.36 -9.25
CA GLU A 114 -17.73 36.03 -10.44
C GLU A 114 -18.85 35.19 -11.11
N LYS A 115 -18.66 33.87 -11.23
CA LYS A 115 -19.71 32.94 -11.71
C LYS A 115 -20.94 32.93 -10.79
N ALA A 116 -20.76 32.88 -9.47
CA ALA A 116 -21.85 32.88 -8.50
C ALA A 116 -22.66 34.19 -8.50
N ILE A 117 -22.00 35.34 -8.69
CA ILE A 117 -22.66 36.65 -8.79
C ILE A 117 -23.48 36.76 -10.08
N ILE A 118 -22.96 36.25 -11.20
CA ILE A 118 -23.67 36.22 -12.49
C ILE A 118 -24.91 35.31 -12.38
N GLU A 119 -24.79 34.12 -11.78
CA GLU A 119 -25.91 33.21 -11.57
C GLU A 119 -27.00 33.82 -10.67
N ARG A 120 -26.60 34.50 -9.57
CA ARG A 120 -27.54 35.22 -8.71
C ARG A 120 -28.24 36.39 -9.44
N LYS A 121 -27.54 37.12 -10.31
CA LYS A 121 -28.14 38.19 -11.12
C LYS A 121 -29.06 37.65 -12.21
N ALA A 122 -28.76 36.48 -12.79
CA ALA A 122 -29.64 35.79 -13.74
C ALA A 122 -30.95 35.36 -13.06
N LYS A 123 -30.87 34.68 -11.91
CA LYS A 123 -32.04 34.31 -11.09
C LYS A 123 -32.87 35.52 -10.65
N ARG A 124 -32.22 36.66 -10.35
CA ARG A 124 -32.89 37.91 -9.97
C ARG A 124 -33.55 38.64 -11.15
N LYS A 125 -33.09 38.43 -12.39
CA LYS A 125 -33.76 38.94 -13.59
C LYS A 125 -34.98 38.10 -13.97
N GLU A 126 -34.92 36.79 -13.78
CA GLU A 126 -36.08 35.90 -13.99
C GLU A 126 -37.22 36.19 -12.98
N GLY A 127 -36.89 36.60 -11.75
CA GLY A 127 -37.89 36.92 -10.72
C GLY A 127 -38.58 38.30 -10.82
N VAL A 128 -38.28 39.13 -11.82
CA VAL A 128 -38.89 40.49 -11.99
C VAL A 128 -39.94 40.52 -13.12
N GLY A 129 -40.29 39.35 -13.68
CA GLY A 129 -41.33 39.22 -14.72
C GLY A 129 -42.75 39.00 -14.21
N GLU A 130 -42.99 38.77 -12.91
CA GLU A 130 -44.31 38.32 -12.44
C GLU A 130 -44.73 38.99 -11.12
N LYS A 131 -45.40 40.14 -11.22
CA LYS A 131 -46.31 40.61 -10.17
C LYS A 131 -47.58 41.19 -10.79
N GLY A 132 -48.63 40.39 -10.81
CA GLY A 132 -50.00 40.83 -11.09
C GLY A 132 -51.04 39.81 -10.62
N LYS A 133 -51.72 40.14 -9.50
CA LYS A 133 -52.92 39.49 -8.90
C LYS A 133 -52.67 38.08 -8.33
N ASN A 134 -53.31 37.61 -7.25
CA ASN A 134 -54.52 37.99 -6.56
C ASN A 134 -54.43 37.56 -5.07
N VAL A 135 -55.18 38.23 -4.20
CA VAL A 135 -55.42 37.83 -2.81
C VAL A 135 -56.63 36.91 -2.80
N GLU A 136 -56.52 35.70 -2.24
CA GLU A 136 -57.64 35.01 -1.58
C GLU A 136 -57.17 33.84 -0.71
N LYS A 137 -57.79 33.73 0.45
CA LYS A 137 -57.57 32.71 1.49
C LYS A 137 -58.25 31.39 1.11
N THR A 138 -57.68 30.23 1.46
CA THR A 138 -58.44 29.15 2.13
C THR A 138 -57.51 28.14 2.80
N GLU A 139 -58.02 27.56 3.88
CA GLU A 139 -57.40 26.62 4.82
C GLU A 139 -57.35 25.16 4.30
N THR A 140 -56.69 24.31 5.12
CA THR A 140 -56.82 22.86 5.31
C THR A 140 -55.81 21.88 4.67
N VAL A 141 -54.91 21.41 5.55
CA VAL A 141 -54.56 20.01 5.93
C VAL A 141 -54.42 18.95 4.82
N GLU A 142 -53.21 18.37 4.71
CA GLU A 142 -52.97 16.92 4.82
C GLU A 142 -51.47 16.62 4.95
N GLU A 143 -51.05 16.20 6.15
CA GLU A 143 -49.76 15.56 6.40
C GLU A 143 -49.87 14.06 6.06
N ARG A 144 -49.00 13.58 5.16
CA ARG A 144 -48.54 12.19 5.07
C ARG A 144 -47.06 12.22 4.73
N GLU A 145 -46.21 11.82 5.66
CA GLU A 145 -45.68 10.46 5.86
C GLU A 145 -44.24 10.40 5.34
N THR A 146 -43.29 10.31 6.27
CA THR A 146 -42.12 9.44 6.06
C THR A 146 -41.63 8.87 7.38
N ALA A 147 -41.56 7.53 7.38
CA ALA A 147 -40.64 6.66 8.11
C ALA A 147 -40.99 6.22 9.54
N GLU A 148 -41.59 5.02 9.63
CA GLU A 148 -41.24 3.99 10.63
C GLU A 148 -39.70 3.91 10.79
N ALA A 149 -39.13 4.02 12.00
CA ALA A 149 -39.03 2.97 13.04
C ALA A 149 -38.51 1.64 12.44
N ILE A 150 -37.36 1.13 12.86
CA ILE A 150 -37.15 0.35 14.09
C ILE A 150 -35.65 0.53 14.45
N GLU A 151 -35.29 1.21 15.55
CA GLU A 151 -35.12 0.68 16.93
C GLU A 151 -34.10 -0.46 17.01
N ASP A 152 -33.25 -0.62 18.02
CA ASP A 152 -32.85 0.10 19.22
C ASP A 152 -31.86 -0.86 19.89
N LYS A 153 -30.89 -0.30 20.62
CA LYS A 153 -30.43 -0.71 21.95
C LYS A 153 -28.94 -0.49 22.13
N GLY A 154 -28.66 0.58 22.87
CA GLY A 154 -27.37 0.82 23.47
C GLY A 154 -27.08 -0.09 24.67
N GLU A 155 -25.80 -0.15 25.02
CA GLU A 155 -25.31 -0.18 26.40
C GLU A 155 -23.79 0.09 26.39
N GLU A 156 -23.37 1.21 26.97
CA GLU A 156 -22.02 1.39 27.54
C GLU A 156 -22.01 0.79 28.98
N PRO A 157 -20.89 0.68 29.75
CA PRO A 157 -19.46 0.86 29.47
C PRO A 157 -18.57 -0.29 30.04
N THR A 158 -17.26 -0.10 29.85
CA THR A 158 -16.07 -0.73 30.44
C THR A 158 -16.14 -1.35 31.86
N LYS A 159 -15.53 -2.55 32.02
CA LYS A 159 -14.49 -2.96 33.01
C LYS A 159 -14.70 -4.41 33.48
N LYS A 160 -13.72 -5.30 33.21
CA LYS A 160 -13.42 -6.46 34.07
C LYS A 160 -11.90 -6.70 34.20
N PRO A 161 -11.46 -7.30 35.32
CA PRO A 161 -10.11 -7.19 35.83
C PRO A 161 -9.19 -8.35 35.41
N LYS A 162 -7.89 -8.13 35.52
CA LYS A 162 -6.84 -9.16 35.42
C LYS A 162 -6.99 -10.17 36.55
N ALA A 163 -7.20 -11.44 36.21
CA ALA A 163 -6.96 -12.57 37.11
C ALA A 163 -5.56 -13.15 36.82
N LYS A 164 -4.63 -12.95 37.76
CA LYS A 164 -3.49 -13.84 37.96
C LYS A 164 -3.91 -14.87 39.00
N SER A 165 -3.74 -16.16 38.70
CA SER A 165 -3.67 -17.19 39.73
C SER A 165 -2.54 -18.14 39.40
N SER A 166 -1.64 -18.22 40.35
CA SER A 166 -0.44 -19.02 40.52
C SER A 166 -0.73 -20.51 40.69
N HIS A 167 0.26 -21.33 40.32
CA HIS A 167 0.62 -22.54 41.05
C HIS A 167 2.15 -22.60 41.12
N GLU A 168 2.68 -22.24 42.31
CA GLU A 168 3.87 -22.86 42.92
C GLU A 168 3.46 -24.29 43.36
N ALA A 169 4.28 -25.29 43.63
CA ALA A 169 5.71 -25.48 43.86
C ALA A 169 6.01 -26.98 43.47
N GLU A 170 7.21 -27.56 43.38
CA GLU A 170 8.40 -27.54 44.23
C GLU A 170 9.55 -28.30 43.48
N PRO A 171 10.81 -28.23 43.93
CA PRO A 171 12.00 -28.76 43.26
C PRO A 171 12.50 -30.10 43.85
N MET A 172 13.23 -30.92 43.07
CA MET A 172 14.32 -31.74 43.62
C MET A 172 15.21 -32.41 42.55
N ILE A 173 16.52 -32.35 42.84
CA ILE A 173 17.69 -33.10 42.32
C ILE A 173 18.31 -32.58 41.01
#